data_AF-A4NWX6-F1
#
_entry.id   AF-A4NWX6-F1
#
_cell.length_a   1.000
_cell.length_b   1.000
_cell.length_c   1.000
_cell.angle_alpha   90.00
_cell.angle_beta   90.00
_cell.angle_gamma   90.00
#
_symmetry.space_group_name_H-M   'P 1'
#
loop_
_entity.id
_entity.type
_entity.pdbx_description
1 polymer ?
#
loop_
_entity_poly.entity_id
_entity_poly.type
_entity_poly.pdbx_seq_one_letter_code
_entity_poly.pdbx_strand_id
1 'polypeptide(L)'
;MAHSAPKAQKRETFSGRRAFILAAIGSAVGLGNIWRFPYTTYENGGGAFIIPYLIALLTAGIPLLFLDYAIGHRHRGGAPLSYRRFSPHFEVFGWWQMMVNVIIGLYYAVVLGWAASYTYFSFTGAWGDKPIDFFIGEFLKMGDIKNGISFEFVGMVTAPLIAMWIVALGVLSMGVQKGIAKVSSVLMPVLVVMFMVLVIYSLFLPGAAKGLDALFTPDWTKLSNPSVWIAAYGQIFFSLSIGFGIMVTYASYLKKESDLTGSGLVVGFANSSFEVLAGIGVFAALGFIATAQGQEVSEVAKGGIGLAFLRSQPSSIKHHLVKC
;
A
#
# COMPACT_ATOMS: atom_id res chain seq x y z
N MET A 1 -45.45 -26.33 -18.40
CA MET A 1 -44.04 -25.92 -18.50
C MET A 1 -43.59 -25.44 -17.13
N ALA A 2 -42.86 -26.26 -16.39
CA ALA A 2 -42.31 -25.87 -15.08
C ALA A 2 -41.03 -25.08 -15.32
N HIS A 3 -41.05 -23.77 -15.04
CA HIS A 3 -39.82 -22.98 -14.97
C HIS A 3 -38.96 -23.53 -13.83
N SER A 4 -37.85 -24.17 -14.17
CA SER A 4 -36.78 -24.49 -13.23
C SER A 4 -36.29 -23.18 -12.62
N ALA A 5 -36.48 -23.02 -11.31
CA ALA A 5 -35.86 -21.93 -10.56
C ALA A 5 -34.36 -21.94 -10.84
N PRO A 6 -33.72 -20.78 -11.11
CA PRO A 6 -32.28 -20.73 -11.32
C PRO A 6 -31.60 -21.29 -10.07
N LYS A 7 -30.81 -22.36 -10.23
CA LYS A 7 -29.98 -22.92 -9.15
C LYS A 7 -29.17 -21.76 -8.57
N ALA A 8 -29.44 -21.39 -7.32
CA ALA A 8 -28.66 -20.37 -6.62
C ALA A 8 -27.18 -20.76 -6.67
N GLN A 9 -26.40 -20.04 -7.46
CA GLN A 9 -24.98 -20.33 -7.65
C GLN A 9 -24.30 -20.24 -6.28
N LYS A 10 -23.76 -21.37 -5.80
CA LYS A 10 -23.10 -21.45 -4.50
C LYS A 10 -21.94 -20.45 -4.51
N ARG A 11 -22.04 -19.41 -3.67
CA ARG A 11 -21.00 -18.37 -3.56
C ARG A 11 -19.66 -19.06 -3.28
N GLU A 12 -18.64 -18.65 -4.03
CA GLU A 12 -17.27 -19.07 -3.79
C GLU A 12 -16.86 -18.76 -2.35
N THR A 13 -15.90 -19.49 -1.80
CA THR A 13 -15.36 -19.23 -0.46
C THR A 13 -13.85 -19.36 -0.49
N PHE A 14 -13.16 -18.64 0.39
CA PHE A 14 -11.73 -18.88 0.57
C PHE A 14 -11.48 -20.35 0.97
N SER A 15 -10.42 -20.94 0.41
CA SER A 15 -10.05 -22.34 0.66
C SER A 15 -9.74 -22.59 2.14
N GLY A 16 -9.22 -21.58 2.85
CA GLY A 16 -9.00 -21.59 4.29
C GLY A 16 -8.51 -20.26 4.84
N ARG A 17 -8.26 -20.23 6.15
CA ARG A 17 -7.84 -19.04 6.91
C ARG A 17 -6.58 -18.39 6.35
N ARG A 18 -5.57 -19.18 5.96
CA ARG A 18 -4.30 -18.65 5.40
C ARG A 18 -4.51 -17.88 4.10
N ALA A 19 -5.36 -18.40 3.21
CA ALA A 19 -5.66 -17.76 1.93
C ALA A 19 -6.36 -16.41 2.13
N PHE A 20 -7.29 -16.34 3.09
CA PHE A 20 -7.93 -15.10 3.50
C PHE A 20 -6.93 -14.11 4.10
N ILE A 21 -6.11 -14.53 5.06
CA ILE A 21 -5.12 -13.67 5.72
C ILE A 21 -4.14 -13.10 4.68
N LEU A 22 -3.62 -13.92 3.77
CA LEU A 22 -2.69 -13.43 2.74
C LEU A 22 -3.36 -12.45 1.77
N ALA A 23 -4.61 -12.69 1.38
CA ALA A 23 -5.37 -11.73 0.56
C ALA A 23 -5.64 -10.42 1.31
N ALA A 24 -6.02 -10.50 2.59
CA ALA A 24 -6.28 -9.34 3.43
C ALA A 24 -5.01 -8.52 3.69
N ILE A 25 -3.88 -9.17 4.04
CA ILE A 25 -2.58 -8.51 4.16
C ILE A 25 -2.20 -7.88 2.82
N GLY A 26 -2.38 -8.58 1.70
CA GLY A 26 -2.05 -8.02 0.37
C GLY A 26 -2.91 -6.84 -0.06
N SER A 27 -4.10 -6.68 0.51
CA SER A 27 -4.90 -5.46 0.32
C SER A 27 -4.53 -4.33 1.28
N ALA A 28 -3.98 -4.63 2.45
CA ALA A 28 -3.57 -3.64 3.44
C ALA A 28 -2.14 -3.12 3.17
N VAL A 29 -1.22 -4.01 2.81
CA VAL A 29 0.17 -3.67 2.49
C VAL A 29 0.23 -3.08 1.08
N GLY A 30 0.30 -1.75 1.01
CA GLY A 30 0.39 -1.00 -0.23
C GLY A 30 1.68 -0.18 -0.35
N LEU A 31 1.75 0.63 -1.41
CA LEU A 31 2.85 1.57 -1.62
C LEU A 31 2.91 2.64 -0.52
N GLY A 32 1.75 2.97 0.07
CA GLY A 32 1.67 3.86 1.23
C GLY A 32 2.48 3.37 2.43
N ASN A 33 2.54 2.07 2.67
CA ASN A 33 3.34 1.50 3.75
C ASN A 33 4.83 1.73 3.53
N ILE A 34 5.27 1.78 2.26
CA ILE A 34 6.68 1.90 1.91
C ILE A 34 7.17 3.34 2.01
N TRP A 35 6.43 4.34 1.52
CA TRP A 35 6.91 5.72 1.49
C TRP A 35 6.19 6.67 2.44
N ARG A 36 4.91 6.43 2.76
CA ARG A 36 4.10 7.39 3.53
C ARG A 36 4.31 7.18 5.01
N PHE A 37 4.30 5.93 5.48
CA PHE A 37 4.52 5.63 6.89
C PHE A 37 5.87 6.15 7.40
N PRO A 38 7.01 5.90 6.72
CA PRO A 38 8.31 6.34 7.22
C PRO A 38 8.40 7.86 7.28
N TYR A 39 7.90 8.53 6.24
CA TYR A 39 7.87 9.98 6.17
C TYR A 39 6.98 10.61 7.24
N THR A 40 5.77 10.06 7.44
CA THR A 40 4.83 10.53 8.45
C THR A 40 5.41 10.33 9.86
N THR A 41 6.10 9.21 10.09
CA THR A 41 6.79 8.93 11.36
C THR A 41 7.88 9.98 11.62
N TYR A 42 8.72 10.23 10.62
CA TYR A 42 9.79 11.23 10.72
C TYR A 42 9.28 12.64 11.01
N GLU A 43 8.28 13.13 10.26
CA GLU A 43 7.75 14.49 10.46
C GLU A 43 7.03 14.71 11.79
N ASN A 44 6.46 13.64 12.37
CA ASN A 44 5.61 13.71 13.56
C ASN A 44 6.32 13.27 14.85
N GLY A 45 7.65 13.35 14.89
CA GLY A 45 8.45 13.13 16.10
C GLY A 45 9.26 11.83 16.11
N GLY A 46 9.50 11.24 14.95
CA GLY A 46 10.37 10.08 14.77
C GLY A 46 9.90 8.90 15.62
N GLY A 47 10.78 8.39 16.49
CA GLY A 47 10.49 7.24 17.35
C GLY A 47 9.32 7.48 18.31
N ALA A 48 9.04 8.74 18.70
CA ALA A 48 7.93 9.06 19.59
C ALA A 48 6.57 8.80 18.91
N PHE A 49 6.47 8.95 17.58
CA PHE A 49 5.25 8.73 16.80
C PHE A 49 4.73 7.28 16.86
N ILE A 50 5.59 6.32 17.17
CA ILE A 50 5.20 4.91 17.29
C ILE A 50 4.14 4.72 18.39
N ILE A 51 4.17 5.52 19.45
CA ILE A 51 3.20 5.44 20.56
C ILE A 51 1.77 5.82 20.09
N PRO A 52 1.51 7.03 19.58
CA PRO A 52 0.17 7.38 19.09
C PRO A 52 -0.27 6.47 17.95
N TYR A 53 0.65 5.98 17.11
CA TYR A 53 0.36 5.00 16.08
C TYR A 53 -0.14 3.66 16.66
N LEU A 54 0.54 3.09 17.66
CA LEU A 54 0.12 1.86 18.32
C LEU A 54 -1.20 2.03 19.07
N ILE A 55 -1.41 3.18 19.71
CA ILE A 55 -2.69 3.50 20.35
C ILE A 55 -3.79 3.52 19.29
N ALA A 56 -3.60 4.24 18.19
CA ALA A 56 -4.58 4.31 17.10
C ALA A 56 -4.87 2.93 16.49
N LEU A 57 -3.87 2.06 16.36
CA LEU A 57 -4.04 0.68 15.91
C LEU A 57 -4.96 -0.11 16.86
N LEU A 58 -4.72 -0.02 18.16
CA LEU A 58 -5.46 -0.80 19.17
C LEU A 58 -6.86 -0.25 19.44
N THR A 59 -7.04 1.08 19.42
CA THR A 59 -8.31 1.73 19.79
C THR A 59 -9.27 1.93 18.62
N ALA A 60 -8.76 2.11 17.41
CA ALA A 60 -9.58 2.33 16.21
C ALA A 60 -9.29 1.30 15.12
N GLY A 61 -8.01 1.04 14.81
CA GLY A 61 -7.61 0.17 13.70
C GLY A 61 -8.24 -1.23 13.77
N ILE A 62 -7.86 -1.99 14.79
CA ILE A 62 -8.33 -3.37 15.01
C ILE A 62 -9.84 -3.42 15.28
N PRO A 63 -10.43 -2.58 16.16
CA PRO A 63 -11.87 -2.60 16.40
C PRO A 63 -12.71 -2.33 15.14
N LEU A 64 -12.33 -1.35 14.31
CA LEU A 64 -13.05 -1.06 13.07
C LEU A 64 -12.82 -2.13 12.00
N LEU A 65 -11.64 -2.75 11.95
CA LEU A 65 -11.39 -3.91 11.10
C LEU A 65 -12.31 -5.08 11.49
N PHE A 66 -12.50 -5.33 12.79
CA PHE A 66 -13.44 -6.35 13.27
C PHE A 66 -14.89 -6.00 12.94
N LEU A 67 -15.26 -4.72 12.98
CA LEU A 67 -16.59 -4.28 12.55
C LEU A 67 -16.82 -4.60 11.06
N ASP A 68 -15.87 -4.26 10.19
CA ASP A 68 -15.94 -4.58 8.76
C ASP A 68 -16.05 -6.10 8.54
N TYR A 69 -15.29 -6.89 9.30
CA TYR A 69 -15.37 -8.35 9.25
C TYR A 69 -16.73 -8.88 9.67
N ALA A 70 -17.27 -8.36 10.78
CA ALA A 70 -18.57 -8.78 11.31
C ALA A 70 -19.71 -8.48 10.32
N ILE A 71 -19.73 -7.26 9.76
CA ILE A 71 -20.75 -6.85 8.78
C ILE A 71 -20.65 -7.72 7.52
N GLY A 72 -19.44 -7.90 6.99
CA GLY A 72 -19.20 -8.70 5.79
C GLY A 72 -19.56 -10.17 5.97
N HIS A 73 -19.09 -10.79 7.05
CA HIS A 73 -19.30 -12.21 7.35
C HIS A 73 -20.77 -12.53 7.63
N ARG A 74 -21.44 -11.69 8.43
CA ARG A 74 -22.85 -11.88 8.80
C ARG A 74 -23.78 -11.72 7.60
N HIS A 75 -23.61 -10.66 6.82
CA HIS A 75 -24.55 -10.30 5.77
C HIS A 75 -24.21 -10.88 4.39
N ARG A 76 -23.01 -11.43 4.20
CA ARG A 76 -22.58 -12.17 2.98
C ARG A 76 -22.91 -11.45 1.66
N GLY A 77 -22.54 -10.18 1.55
CA GLY A 77 -22.71 -9.31 0.37
C GLY A 77 -21.43 -8.53 0.04
N GLY A 78 -21.41 -7.83 -1.10
CA GLY A 78 -20.46 -6.71 -1.27
C GLY A 78 -20.85 -5.56 -0.34
N ALA A 79 -20.00 -4.53 -0.21
CA ALA A 79 -20.23 -3.46 0.78
C ALA A 79 -21.65 -2.85 0.74
N PRO A 80 -22.20 -2.34 -0.38
CA PRO A 80 -23.56 -1.78 -0.41
C PRO A 80 -24.64 -2.77 0.05
N LEU A 81 -24.57 -4.01 -0.43
CA LEU A 81 -25.55 -5.05 -0.11
C LEU A 81 -25.46 -5.51 1.36
N SER A 82 -24.24 -5.60 1.91
CA SER A 82 -24.03 -5.96 3.31
C SER A 82 -24.59 -4.88 4.24
N TYR A 83 -24.36 -3.61 3.94
CA TYR A 83 -24.92 -2.51 4.72
C TYR A 83 -26.44 -2.40 4.57
N ARG A 84 -27.01 -2.59 3.38
CA ARG A 84 -28.48 -2.66 3.18
C ARG A 84 -29.13 -3.76 4.03
N ARG A 85 -28.49 -4.93 4.12
CA ARG A 85 -28.97 -6.07 4.95
C ARG A 85 -28.79 -5.85 6.45
N PHE A 86 -27.86 -4.99 6.85
CA PHE A 86 -27.72 -4.54 8.24
C PHE A 86 -28.83 -3.55 8.59
N SER A 87 -28.98 -2.49 7.78
CA SER A 87 -30.09 -1.54 7.87
C SER A 87 -30.21 -0.75 6.57
N PRO A 88 -31.42 -0.56 6.01
CA PRO A 88 -31.62 0.16 4.76
C PRO A 88 -31.03 1.58 4.74
N HIS A 89 -31.01 2.27 5.89
CA HIS A 89 -30.44 3.62 6.01
C HIS A 89 -28.93 3.66 5.81
N PHE A 90 -28.23 2.57 6.09
CA PHE A 90 -26.78 2.47 5.94
C PHE A 90 -26.35 2.01 4.54
N GLU A 91 -27.28 1.69 3.63
CA GLU A 91 -26.95 1.30 2.26
C GLU A 91 -26.10 2.37 1.54
N VAL A 92 -26.42 3.65 1.76
CA VAL A 92 -25.67 4.78 1.21
C VAL A 92 -24.20 4.75 1.61
N PHE A 93 -23.91 4.34 2.85
CA PHE A 93 -22.54 4.21 3.33
C PHE A 93 -21.75 3.17 2.52
N GLY A 94 -22.35 2.02 2.20
CA GLY A 94 -21.68 1.02 1.35
C GLY A 94 -21.46 1.49 -0.09
N TRP A 95 -22.37 2.30 -0.66
CA TRP A 95 -22.18 2.91 -1.98
C TRP A 95 -21.08 3.98 -1.97
N TRP A 96 -20.97 4.77 -0.90
CA TRP A 96 -19.85 5.69 -0.71
C TRP A 96 -18.50 4.95 -0.73
N GLN A 97 -18.40 3.83 -0.01
CA GLN A 97 -17.19 2.98 -0.02
C GLN A 97 -16.86 2.47 -1.43
N MET A 98 -17.87 2.06 -2.20
CA MET A 98 -17.68 1.63 -3.59
C MET A 98 -17.18 2.79 -4.47
N MET A 99 -17.75 3.98 -4.34
CA MET A 99 -17.32 5.17 -5.09
C MET A 99 -15.85 5.52 -4.79
N VAL A 100 -15.44 5.48 -3.52
CA VAL A 100 -14.04 5.69 -3.12
C VAL A 100 -13.11 4.68 -3.82
N ASN A 101 -13.47 3.40 -3.85
CA ASN A 101 -12.67 2.39 -4.55
C ASN A 101 -12.60 2.60 -6.07
N VAL A 102 -13.66 3.12 -6.69
CA VAL A 102 -13.64 3.48 -8.11
C VAL A 102 -12.61 4.58 -8.36
N ILE A 103 -12.63 5.65 -7.55
CA ILE A 103 -11.67 6.75 -7.66
C ILE A 103 -10.24 6.25 -7.45
N ILE A 104 -10.02 5.42 -6.42
CA ILE A 104 -8.71 4.81 -6.16
C ILE A 104 -8.25 3.97 -7.35
N GLY A 105 -9.13 3.14 -7.91
CA GLY A 105 -8.84 2.31 -9.08
C GLY A 105 -8.35 3.13 -10.28
N LEU A 106 -8.91 4.33 -10.51
CA LEU A 106 -8.54 5.18 -11.64
C LEU A 106 -7.08 5.66 -11.57
N TYR A 107 -6.61 6.14 -10.42
CA TYR A 107 -5.24 6.67 -10.32
C TYR A 107 -4.22 5.60 -9.91
N TYR A 108 -4.60 4.62 -9.09
CA TYR A 108 -3.65 3.63 -8.57
C TYR A 108 -3.19 2.66 -9.66
N ALA A 109 -4.04 2.37 -10.66
CA ALA A 109 -3.65 1.61 -11.85
C ALA A 109 -2.53 2.31 -12.64
N VAL A 110 -2.54 3.65 -12.69
CA VAL A 110 -1.50 4.44 -13.34
C VAL A 110 -0.17 4.32 -12.59
N VAL A 111 -0.19 4.42 -11.25
CA VAL A 111 1.00 4.26 -10.41
C VAL A 111 1.62 2.85 -10.56
N LEU A 112 0.79 1.81 -10.63
CA LEU A 112 1.26 0.45 -10.91
C LEU A 112 1.87 0.34 -12.32
N GLY A 113 1.29 1.04 -13.31
CA GLY A 113 1.86 1.15 -14.65
C GLY A 113 3.25 1.77 -14.63
N TRP A 114 3.46 2.85 -13.85
CA TRP A 114 4.79 3.44 -13.68
C TRP A 114 5.78 2.47 -13.05
N ALA A 115 5.38 1.75 -12.00
CA ALA A 115 6.22 0.73 -11.38
C ALA A 115 6.63 -0.39 -12.37
N ALA A 116 5.70 -0.84 -13.20
CA ALA A 116 5.98 -1.84 -14.24
C ALA A 116 6.97 -1.28 -15.30
N SER A 117 6.77 -0.05 -15.76
CA SER A 117 7.71 0.61 -16.68
C SER A 117 9.11 0.77 -16.07
N TYR A 118 9.20 1.18 -14.80
CA TYR A 118 10.48 1.32 -14.12
C TYR A 118 11.18 -0.01 -13.88
N THR A 119 10.42 -1.09 -13.67
CA THR A 119 10.96 -2.46 -13.64
C THR A 119 11.55 -2.86 -14.99
N TYR A 120 10.94 -2.44 -16.09
CA TYR A 120 11.52 -2.66 -17.42
C TYR A 120 12.77 -1.78 -17.65
N PHE A 121 12.69 -0.50 -17.28
CA PHE A 121 13.81 0.44 -17.39
C PHE A 121 15.02 0.07 -16.53
N SER A 122 14.85 -0.75 -15.48
CA SER A 122 15.97 -1.22 -14.68
C SER A 122 16.89 -2.19 -15.41
N PHE A 123 16.39 -2.90 -16.42
CA PHE A 123 17.22 -3.79 -17.25
C PHE A 123 18.08 -3.01 -18.25
N THR A 124 17.61 -1.84 -18.69
CA THR A 124 18.30 -1.01 -19.70
C THR A 124 19.05 0.17 -19.10
N GLY A 125 18.78 0.52 -17.83
CA GLY A 125 19.37 1.69 -17.18
C GLY A 125 18.91 3.02 -17.79
N ALA A 126 17.69 3.08 -18.32
CA ALA A 126 17.21 4.17 -19.17
C ALA A 126 17.23 5.57 -18.53
N TRP A 127 17.17 5.66 -17.19
CA TRP A 127 17.07 6.93 -16.45
C TRP A 127 18.39 7.71 -16.32
N GLY A 128 19.50 7.20 -16.85
CA GLY A 128 20.76 7.96 -16.97
C GLY A 128 21.30 8.48 -15.63
N ASP A 129 21.79 9.72 -15.63
CA ASP A 129 22.36 10.40 -14.45
C ASP A 129 21.40 11.44 -13.82
N LYS A 130 20.23 11.67 -14.45
CA LYS A 130 19.18 12.58 -13.95
C LYS A 130 17.82 11.88 -13.93
N PRO A 131 17.55 11.01 -12.94
CA PRO A 131 16.32 10.23 -12.89
C PRO A 131 15.04 11.08 -12.77
N ILE A 132 15.15 12.26 -12.15
CA ILE A 132 14.04 13.20 -11.97
C ILE A 132 13.59 13.76 -13.31
N ASP A 133 14.53 14.26 -14.10
CA ASP A 133 14.27 14.87 -15.40
C ASP A 133 13.72 13.82 -16.37
N PHE A 134 14.24 12.59 -16.31
CA PHE A 134 13.70 11.45 -17.05
C PHE A 134 12.24 11.16 -16.67
N PHE A 135 11.92 11.07 -15.37
CA PHE A 135 10.56 10.76 -14.93
C PHE A 135 9.57 11.85 -15.35
N ILE A 136 9.87 13.11 -15.02
CA ILE A 136 8.93 14.22 -15.18
C ILE A 136 8.87 14.66 -16.66
N GLY A 137 10.03 14.81 -17.31
CA GLY A 137 10.13 15.35 -18.66
C GLY A 137 9.90 14.32 -19.75
N GLU A 138 10.60 13.18 -19.70
CA GLU A 138 10.57 12.21 -20.81
C GLU A 138 9.46 11.17 -20.67
N PHE A 139 9.31 10.60 -19.46
CA PHE A 139 8.38 9.51 -19.22
C PHE A 139 6.95 10.00 -18.98
N LEU A 140 6.74 10.87 -18.00
CA LEU A 140 5.42 11.45 -17.71
C LEU A 140 5.03 12.54 -18.71
N LYS A 141 6.00 13.21 -19.34
CA LYS A 141 5.78 14.42 -20.15
C LYS A 141 4.87 15.41 -19.41
N MET A 142 5.20 15.67 -18.15
CA MET A 142 4.38 16.50 -17.29
C MET A 142 4.33 17.92 -17.86
N GLY A 143 3.14 18.35 -18.29
CA GLY A 143 2.91 19.72 -18.71
C GLY A 143 3.05 20.71 -17.55
N ASP A 144 3.14 22.00 -17.87
CA ASP A 144 3.19 23.05 -16.84
C ASP A 144 1.91 23.01 -15.98
N ILE A 145 2.08 22.74 -14.68
CA ILE A 145 1.00 22.64 -13.70
C ILE A 145 0.15 23.92 -13.67
N LYS A 146 0.74 25.07 -14.06
CA LYS A 146 0.05 26.37 -14.15
C LYS A 146 -1.06 26.39 -15.21
N ASN A 147 -0.97 25.55 -16.24
CA ASN A 147 -1.99 25.44 -17.29
C ASN A 147 -3.14 24.48 -16.91
N GLY A 148 -3.11 23.89 -15.71
CA GLY A 148 -4.16 23.01 -15.22
C GLY A 148 -4.16 21.64 -15.88
N ILE A 149 -5.26 21.26 -16.53
CA ILE A 149 -5.45 19.92 -17.09
C ILE A 149 -4.86 19.86 -18.51
N SER A 150 -3.78 19.09 -18.69
CA SER A 150 -3.23 18.78 -20.01
C SER A 150 -3.97 17.59 -20.64
N PHE A 151 -4.42 17.75 -21.89
CA PHE A 151 -5.02 16.66 -22.69
C PHE A 151 -4.00 15.99 -23.62
N GLU A 152 -2.69 16.20 -23.38
CA GLU A 152 -1.64 15.57 -24.18
C GLU A 152 -1.60 14.07 -23.95
N PHE A 153 -1.62 13.31 -25.05
CA PHE A 153 -1.60 11.87 -24.99
C PHE A 153 -0.18 11.34 -24.79
N VAL A 154 0.05 10.68 -23.66
CA VAL A 154 1.35 10.08 -23.31
C VAL A 154 1.31 8.57 -23.54
N GLY A 155 1.67 8.15 -24.76
CA GLY A 155 1.66 6.73 -25.15
C GLY A 155 2.51 5.81 -24.27
N MET A 156 3.61 6.32 -23.72
CA MET A 156 4.50 5.56 -22.81
C MET A 156 3.83 5.17 -21.49
N VAL A 157 2.82 5.92 -21.03
CA VAL A 157 2.06 5.62 -19.81
C VAL A 157 0.79 4.83 -20.14
N THR A 158 0.18 5.08 -21.29
CA THR A 158 -1.07 4.42 -21.70
C THR A 158 -0.91 2.91 -21.88
N ALA A 159 0.16 2.46 -22.53
CA ALA A 159 0.40 1.03 -22.75
C ALA A 159 0.52 0.21 -21.44
N PRO A 160 1.39 0.58 -20.48
CA PRO A 160 1.47 -0.14 -19.20
C PRO A 160 0.18 -0.01 -18.38
N LEU A 161 -0.54 1.12 -18.46
CA LEU A 161 -1.85 1.26 -17.82
C LEU A 161 -2.87 0.24 -18.34
N ILE A 162 -2.99 0.09 -19.67
CA ILE A 162 -3.89 -0.89 -20.29
C ILE A 162 -3.48 -2.30 -19.88
N ALA A 163 -2.18 -2.62 -19.90
CA ALA A 163 -1.68 -3.91 -19.45
C ALA A 163 -2.06 -4.20 -18.00
N MET A 164 -1.92 -3.23 -17.10
CA MET A 164 -2.32 -3.37 -15.69
C MET A 164 -3.82 -3.63 -15.53
N TRP A 165 -4.67 -2.96 -16.30
CA TRP A 165 -6.10 -3.24 -16.30
C TRP A 165 -6.45 -4.63 -16.83
N ILE A 166 -5.79 -5.08 -17.90
CA ILE A 166 -5.97 -6.45 -18.44
C ILE A 166 -5.60 -7.49 -17.38
N VAL A 167 -4.46 -7.31 -16.70
CA VAL A 167 -4.03 -8.21 -15.61
C VAL A 167 -5.04 -8.18 -14.46
N ALA A 168 -5.47 -7.01 -14.02
CA ALA A 168 -6.43 -6.86 -12.93
C ALA A 168 -7.77 -7.54 -13.26
N LEU A 169 -8.34 -7.26 -14.44
CA LEU A 169 -9.57 -7.88 -14.91
C LEU A 169 -9.42 -9.39 -15.11
N GLY A 170 -8.25 -9.85 -15.59
CA GLY A 170 -7.89 -11.25 -15.67
C GLY A 170 -7.96 -11.93 -14.30
N VAL A 171 -7.30 -11.36 -13.28
CA VAL A 171 -7.34 -11.88 -11.91
C VAL A 171 -8.75 -11.88 -11.34
N LEU A 172 -9.52 -10.82 -11.55
CA LEU A 172 -10.90 -10.72 -11.06
C LEU A 172 -11.84 -11.73 -11.73
N SER A 173 -11.68 -11.96 -13.04
CA SER A 173 -12.48 -12.94 -13.79
C SER A 173 -12.27 -14.38 -13.31
N MET A 174 -11.11 -14.69 -12.73
CA MET A 174 -10.82 -15.98 -12.11
C MET A 174 -11.46 -16.16 -10.71
N GLY A 175 -12.13 -15.13 -10.19
CA GLY A 175 -12.82 -15.18 -8.90
C GLY A 175 -11.88 -15.05 -7.69
N VAL A 176 -12.44 -15.25 -6.50
CA VAL A 176 -11.75 -14.97 -5.23
C VAL A 176 -10.76 -16.08 -4.89
N GLN A 177 -11.07 -17.35 -5.17
CA GLN A 177 -10.21 -18.46 -4.78
C GLN A 177 -9.11 -18.70 -5.82
N LYS A 178 -9.45 -18.78 -7.11
CA LYS A 178 -8.47 -19.07 -8.17
C LYS A 178 -7.70 -17.84 -8.64
N GLY A 179 -8.31 -16.65 -8.52
CA GLY A 179 -7.67 -15.37 -8.83
C GLY A 179 -7.00 -14.76 -7.61
N ILE A 180 -7.75 -13.97 -6.85
CA ILE A 180 -7.23 -13.13 -5.76
C ILE A 180 -6.39 -13.94 -4.76
N ALA A 181 -6.95 -15.00 -4.17
CA ALA A 181 -6.25 -15.78 -3.15
C ALA A 181 -4.98 -16.45 -3.68
N LYS A 182 -5.01 -17.00 -4.90
CA LYS A 182 -3.84 -17.66 -5.50
C LYS A 182 -2.73 -16.66 -5.79
N VAL A 183 -3.08 -15.52 -6.40
CA VAL A 183 -2.12 -14.44 -6.69
C VAL A 183 -1.52 -13.90 -5.40
N SER A 184 -2.35 -13.55 -4.41
CA SER A 184 -1.86 -13.06 -3.11
C SER A 184 -1.02 -14.11 -2.36
N SER A 185 -1.32 -15.40 -2.51
CA SER A 185 -0.53 -16.46 -1.87
C SER A 185 0.90 -16.58 -2.39
N VAL A 186 1.17 -16.09 -3.61
CA VAL A 186 2.50 -16.07 -4.23
C VAL A 186 3.14 -14.70 -4.08
N LEU A 187 2.43 -13.63 -4.47
CA LEU A 187 3.00 -12.28 -4.48
C LEU A 187 3.32 -11.76 -3.08
N MET A 188 2.55 -12.12 -2.05
CA MET A 188 2.82 -11.61 -0.70
C MET A 188 4.11 -12.18 -0.08
N PRO A 189 4.35 -13.51 -0.08
CA PRO A 189 5.65 -14.02 0.35
C PRO A 189 6.81 -13.47 -0.48
N VAL A 190 6.66 -13.38 -1.80
CA VAL A 190 7.70 -12.82 -2.69
C VAL A 190 8.01 -11.37 -2.32
N LEU A 191 6.98 -10.54 -2.12
CA LEU A 191 7.14 -9.15 -1.70
C LEU A 191 7.90 -9.07 -0.36
N VAL A 192 7.47 -9.83 0.65
CA VAL A 192 8.10 -9.80 1.97
C VAL A 192 9.56 -10.25 1.92
N VAL A 193 9.87 -11.34 1.21
CA VAL A 193 11.23 -11.85 1.08
C VAL A 193 12.12 -10.86 0.33
N MET A 194 11.68 -10.38 -0.83
CA MET A 194 12.43 -9.42 -1.64
C MET A 194 12.68 -8.12 -0.86
N PHE A 195 11.66 -7.63 -0.17
CA PHE A 195 11.77 -6.42 0.63
C PHE A 195 12.66 -6.61 1.86
N MET A 196 12.63 -7.78 2.50
CA MET A 196 13.53 -8.11 3.61
C MET A 196 14.99 -8.14 3.15
N VAL A 197 15.28 -8.72 1.98
CA VAL A 197 16.63 -8.69 1.39
C VAL A 197 17.08 -7.24 1.14
N LEU A 198 16.21 -6.40 0.60
CA LEU A 198 16.50 -4.98 0.40
C LEU A 198 16.80 -4.26 1.72
N VAL A 199 16.00 -4.48 2.76
CA VAL A 199 16.22 -3.89 4.09
C VAL A 199 17.56 -4.32 4.66
N ILE A 200 17.85 -5.63 4.63
CA ILE A 200 19.13 -6.16 5.11
C ILE A 200 20.29 -5.52 4.36
N TYR A 201 20.22 -5.45 3.02
CA TYR A 201 21.24 -4.78 2.21
C TYR A 201 21.39 -3.30 2.58
N SER A 202 20.29 -2.56 2.72
CA SER A 202 20.31 -1.14 3.08
C SER A 202 20.92 -0.87 4.44
N LEU A 203 20.80 -1.79 5.41
CA LEU A 203 21.41 -1.66 6.73
C LEU A 203 22.94 -1.74 6.71
N PHE A 204 23.53 -2.42 5.71
CA PHE A 204 24.99 -2.51 5.55
C PHE A 204 25.58 -1.35 4.74
N LEU A 205 24.76 -0.41 4.24
CA LEU A 205 25.26 0.74 3.50
C LEU A 205 25.93 1.76 4.45
N PRO A 206 27.02 2.41 3.99
CA PRO A 206 27.68 3.43 4.80
C PRO A 206 26.76 4.63 5.02
N GLY A 207 26.56 5.03 6.27
CA GLY A 207 25.63 6.13 6.62
C GLY A 207 24.20 5.69 6.92
N ALA A 208 23.88 4.38 6.85
CA ALA A 208 22.56 3.86 7.24
C ALA A 208 22.17 4.25 8.67
N ALA A 209 23.13 4.24 9.60
CA ALA A 209 22.92 4.64 10.99
C ALA A 209 22.33 6.06 11.12
N LYS A 210 22.84 7.04 10.35
CA LYS A 210 22.30 8.41 10.37
C LYS A 210 20.83 8.47 9.97
N GLY A 211 20.44 7.65 9.00
CA GLY A 211 19.04 7.54 8.57
C GLY A 211 18.16 6.91 9.64
N LEU A 212 18.63 5.84 10.29
CA LEU A 212 17.90 5.20 11.39
C LEU A 212 17.78 6.12 12.61
N ASP A 213 18.83 6.86 12.94
CA ASP A 213 18.81 7.86 14.01
C ASP A 213 17.77 8.93 13.70
N ALA A 214 17.69 9.42 12.46
CA ALA A 214 16.66 10.36 12.05
C ALA A 214 15.24 9.79 12.20
N LEU A 215 15.03 8.50 11.91
CA LEU A 215 13.72 7.85 12.04
C LEU A 215 13.32 7.58 13.49
N PHE A 216 14.26 7.12 14.33
CA PHE A 216 13.96 6.60 15.67
C PHE A 216 14.30 7.55 16.82
N THR A 217 15.03 8.64 16.59
CA THR A 217 15.26 9.65 17.63
C THR A 217 13.91 10.22 18.08
N PRO A 218 13.51 10.03 19.35
CA PRO A 218 12.18 10.41 19.80
C PRO A 218 12.15 11.89 20.15
N ASP A 219 11.24 12.63 19.52
CA ASP A 219 10.90 14.00 19.92
C ASP A 219 9.57 14.00 20.69
N TRP A 220 9.67 13.94 22.01
CA TRP A 220 8.51 13.91 22.92
C TRP A 220 7.70 15.20 22.89
N THR A 221 8.29 16.33 22.49
CA THR A 221 7.59 17.62 22.44
C THR A 221 6.48 17.61 21.40
N LYS A 222 6.67 16.85 20.31
CA LYS A 222 5.69 16.69 19.23
C LYS A 222 4.42 15.97 19.67
N LEU A 223 4.49 15.07 20.66
CA LEU A 223 3.31 14.34 21.15
C LEU A 223 2.27 15.23 21.83
N SER A 224 2.67 16.42 22.28
CA SER A 224 1.74 17.41 22.85
C SER A 224 0.88 18.08 21.77
N ASN A 225 1.27 17.98 20.49
CA ASN A 225 0.50 18.53 19.39
C ASN A 225 -0.61 17.56 18.95
N PRO A 226 -1.90 17.96 18.98
CA PRO A 226 -3.00 17.12 18.51
C PRO A 226 -2.88 16.68 17.05
N SER A 227 -2.17 17.43 16.20
CA SER A 227 -1.98 17.07 14.79
C SER A 227 -1.24 15.75 14.62
N VAL A 228 -0.33 15.42 15.55
CA VAL A 228 0.44 14.16 15.54
C VAL A 228 -0.49 12.96 15.75
N TRP A 229 -1.47 13.10 16.65
CA TRP A 229 -2.48 12.07 16.87
C TRP A 229 -3.41 11.92 15.67
N ILE A 230 -3.84 13.03 15.07
CA ILE A 230 -4.64 13.00 13.83
C ILE A 230 -3.86 12.29 12.70
N ALA A 231 -2.56 12.57 12.57
CA ALA A 231 -1.70 11.90 11.60
C ALA A 231 -1.58 10.39 11.87
N ALA A 232 -1.44 9.98 13.14
CA ALA A 232 -1.40 8.57 13.54
C ALA A 232 -2.69 7.82 13.21
N TYR A 233 -3.85 8.36 13.59
CA TYR A 233 -5.14 7.76 13.23
C TYR A 233 -5.31 7.74 11.72
N GLY A 234 -5.05 8.86 11.03
CA GLY A 234 -5.11 8.93 9.57
C GLY A 234 -4.26 7.83 8.90
N GLN A 235 -3.01 7.65 9.35
CA GLN A 235 -2.13 6.60 8.84
C GLN A 235 -2.73 5.21 9.02
N ILE A 236 -3.28 4.88 10.20
CA ILE A 236 -3.92 3.59 10.45
C ILE A 236 -5.15 3.36 9.54
N PHE A 237 -6.01 4.37 9.38
CA PHE A 237 -7.21 4.26 8.54
C PHE A 237 -6.84 3.97 7.08
N PHE A 238 -5.87 4.70 6.53
CA PHE A 238 -5.43 4.49 5.15
C PHE A 238 -4.63 3.20 4.97
N SER A 239 -3.82 2.82 5.96
CA SER A 239 -2.95 1.64 5.88
C SER A 239 -3.75 0.34 5.96
N LEU A 240 -4.68 0.23 6.92
CA LEU A 240 -5.57 -0.94 7.00
C LEU A 240 -6.74 -0.88 6.00
N SER A 241 -6.85 0.21 5.22
CA SER A 241 -7.98 0.47 4.31
C SER A 241 -9.35 0.33 4.99
N ILE A 242 -9.43 0.82 6.24
CA ILE A 242 -10.62 0.71 7.08
C ILE A 242 -11.72 1.58 6.51
N GLY A 243 -12.93 1.01 6.46
CA GLY A 243 -14.07 1.76 5.95
C GLY A 243 -14.03 1.98 4.44
N PHE A 244 -13.20 1.23 3.70
CA PHE A 244 -13.22 1.21 2.23
C PHE A 244 -14.08 0.06 1.69
N GLY A 245 -14.67 -0.78 2.55
CA GLY A 245 -15.56 -1.87 2.13
C GLY A 245 -14.85 -3.09 1.51
N ILE A 246 -13.53 -3.04 1.34
CA ILE A 246 -12.70 -4.16 0.87
C ILE A 246 -12.80 -5.32 1.87
N MET A 247 -12.58 -5.04 3.15
CA MET A 247 -12.62 -6.03 4.23
C MET A 247 -14.03 -6.59 4.46
N VAL A 248 -15.07 -5.77 4.33
CA VAL A 248 -16.47 -6.22 4.30
C VAL A 248 -16.69 -7.24 3.18
N THR A 249 -16.19 -6.93 1.99
CA THR A 249 -16.32 -7.80 0.82
C THR A 249 -15.53 -9.09 1.02
N TYR A 250 -14.27 -9.04 1.47
CA TYR A 250 -13.46 -10.25 1.70
C TYR A 250 -14.06 -11.15 2.80
N ALA A 251 -14.51 -10.57 3.92
CA ALA A 251 -15.13 -11.33 5.01
C ALA A 251 -16.43 -12.03 4.58
N SER A 252 -17.13 -11.52 3.56
CA SER A 252 -18.33 -12.16 3.01
C SER A 252 -18.08 -13.52 2.33
N TYR A 253 -16.82 -13.81 1.95
CA TYR A 253 -16.38 -15.08 1.35
C TYR A 253 -15.84 -16.08 2.38
N LEU A 254 -15.80 -15.72 3.67
CA LEU A 254 -15.41 -16.64 4.74
C LEU A 254 -16.51 -17.68 5.02
N LYS A 255 -16.10 -18.83 5.57
CA LYS A 255 -17.01 -19.90 6.04
C LYS A 255 -17.65 -19.48 7.36
N LYS A 256 -18.81 -20.05 7.70
CA LYS A 256 -19.55 -19.70 8.93
C LYS A 256 -18.69 -19.85 10.20
N GLU A 257 -17.98 -20.97 10.34
CA GLU A 257 -17.11 -21.29 11.48
C GLU A 257 -15.69 -20.70 11.38
N SER A 258 -15.53 -19.51 10.78
CA SER A 258 -14.19 -18.90 10.61
C SER A 258 -13.86 -18.01 11.80
N ASP A 259 -12.64 -18.15 12.34
CA ASP A 259 -12.08 -17.24 13.34
C ASP A 259 -11.77 -15.86 12.73
N LEU A 260 -12.67 -14.90 12.96
CA LEU A 260 -12.55 -13.51 12.49
C LEU A 260 -11.53 -12.73 13.33
N THR A 261 -11.57 -12.88 14.65
CA THR A 261 -10.75 -12.12 15.61
C THR A 261 -9.28 -12.44 15.40
N GLY A 262 -8.91 -13.72 15.45
CA GLY A 262 -7.52 -14.13 15.28
C GLY A 262 -7.00 -13.82 13.88
N SER A 263 -7.85 -13.82 12.85
CA SER A 263 -7.43 -13.43 11.50
C SER A 263 -7.21 -11.92 11.40
N GLY A 264 -8.08 -11.11 12.00
CA GLY A 264 -7.96 -9.65 11.97
C GLY A 264 -6.79 -9.14 12.81
N LEU A 265 -6.47 -9.77 13.95
CA LEU A 265 -5.24 -9.45 14.71
C LEU A 265 -3.99 -9.69 13.87
N VAL A 266 -3.90 -10.85 13.20
CA VAL A 266 -2.76 -11.17 12.35
C VAL A 266 -2.64 -10.17 11.20
N VAL A 267 -3.75 -9.81 10.55
CA VAL A 267 -3.75 -8.81 9.46
C VAL A 267 -3.30 -7.44 9.96
N GLY A 268 -3.86 -6.97 11.08
CA GLY A 268 -3.53 -5.68 11.69
C GLY A 268 -2.05 -5.57 12.05
N PHE A 269 -1.54 -6.52 12.85
CA PHE A 269 -0.14 -6.50 13.27
C PHE A 269 0.84 -6.80 12.14
N ALA A 270 0.51 -7.69 11.19
CA ALA A 270 1.39 -7.94 10.05
C ALA A 270 1.55 -6.69 9.17
N ASN A 271 0.46 -5.96 8.94
CA ASN A 271 0.49 -4.71 8.20
C ASN A 271 1.39 -3.66 8.88
N SER A 272 1.19 -3.43 10.18
CA SER A 272 2.01 -2.50 10.96
C SER A 272 3.48 -2.93 11.05
N SER A 273 3.73 -4.24 11.16
CA SER A 273 5.11 -4.77 11.18
C SER A 273 5.82 -4.53 9.85
N PHE A 274 5.11 -4.68 8.73
CA PHE A 274 5.66 -4.36 7.41
C PHE A 274 5.94 -2.86 7.25
N GLU A 275 5.08 -1.98 7.78
CA GLU A 275 5.33 -0.53 7.77
C GLU A 275 6.60 -0.14 8.52
N VAL A 276 6.79 -0.68 9.72
CA VAL A 276 8.01 -0.44 10.51
C VAL A 276 9.24 -0.97 9.77
N LEU A 277 9.17 -2.18 9.20
CA LEU A 277 10.24 -2.76 8.40
C LEU A 277 10.57 -1.88 7.18
N ALA A 278 9.56 -1.31 6.53
CA ALA A 278 9.74 -0.38 5.43
C ALA A 278 10.35 0.95 5.87
N GLY A 279 9.98 1.45 7.05
CA GLY A 279 10.65 2.58 7.67
C GLY A 279 12.15 2.37 7.80
N ILE A 280 12.54 1.23 8.36
CA ILE A 280 13.95 0.85 8.53
C ILE A 280 14.68 0.85 7.20
N GLY A 281 14.16 0.14 6.18
CA GLY A 281 14.81 0.04 4.87
C GLY A 281 14.94 1.38 4.15
N VAL A 282 13.85 2.17 4.12
CA VAL A 282 13.83 3.47 3.42
C VAL A 282 14.76 4.47 4.10
N PHE A 283 14.72 4.59 5.42
CA PHE A 283 15.60 5.54 6.11
C PHE A 283 17.06 5.09 6.11
N ALA A 284 17.36 3.79 6.17
CA ALA A 284 18.73 3.30 5.99
C ALA A 284 19.28 3.68 4.60
N ALA A 285 18.49 3.51 3.53
CA ALA A 285 18.86 3.93 2.18
C ALA A 285 18.99 5.46 2.05
N LEU A 286 18.10 6.23 2.67
CA LEU A 286 18.20 7.70 2.70
C LEU A 286 19.44 8.19 3.46
N GLY A 287 19.83 7.52 4.55
CA GLY A 287 21.05 7.84 5.30
C GLY A 287 22.32 7.64 4.47
N PHE A 288 22.34 6.59 3.63
CA PHE A 288 23.40 6.40 2.63
C PHE A 288 23.43 7.55 1.61
N ILE A 289 22.27 7.92 1.05
CA ILE A 289 22.18 9.02 0.07
C ILE A 289 22.63 10.35 0.68
N ALA A 290 22.18 10.65 1.91
CA ALA A 290 22.56 11.84 2.66
C ALA A 290 24.09 11.90 2.87
N THR A 291 24.68 10.78 3.30
CA THR A 291 26.13 10.67 3.52
C THR A 291 26.93 10.79 2.23
N ALA A 292 26.49 10.16 1.15
CA ALA A 292 27.13 10.23 -0.16
C ALA A 292 27.06 11.64 -0.78
N GLN A 293 26.04 12.42 -0.44
CA GLN A 293 25.84 13.79 -0.95
C GLN A 293 26.35 14.87 0.00
N GLY A 294 26.82 14.51 1.20
CA GLY A 294 27.19 15.47 2.24
C GLY A 294 26.02 16.35 2.72
N GLN A 295 24.79 15.85 2.61
CA GLN A 295 23.56 16.55 3.01
C GLN A 295 22.96 15.93 4.27
N GLU A 296 22.05 16.65 4.92
CA GLU A 296 21.26 16.15 6.03
C GLU A 296 20.12 15.24 5.56
N VAL A 297 19.68 14.31 6.43
CA VAL A 297 18.57 13.39 6.10
C VAL A 297 17.28 14.16 5.80
N SER A 298 17.07 15.31 6.44
CA SER A 298 15.92 16.20 6.22
C SER A 298 15.84 16.76 4.79
N GLU A 299 16.98 16.97 4.13
CA GLU A 299 17.03 17.54 2.78
C GLU A 299 16.73 16.48 1.71
N VAL A 300 17.07 15.22 1.99
CA VAL A 300 16.84 14.09 1.10
C VAL A 300 15.48 13.42 1.32
N ALA A 301 14.93 13.48 2.53
CA ALA A 301 13.64 12.92 2.90
C ALA A 301 12.47 13.86 2.54
N LYS A 302 12.23 14.11 1.24
CA LYS A 302 11.07 14.90 0.77
C LYS A 302 9.90 13.97 0.42
N GLY A 303 8.75 14.12 1.09
CA GLY A 303 7.62 13.18 1.03
C GLY A 303 7.01 12.88 -0.35
N GLY A 304 6.27 11.77 -0.44
CA GLY A 304 5.37 11.45 -1.55
C GLY A 304 5.92 10.50 -2.61
N ILE A 305 5.28 10.48 -3.78
CA ILE A 305 5.63 9.64 -4.96
C ILE A 305 7.10 9.88 -5.37
N GLY A 306 7.63 11.06 -5.05
CA GLY A 306 9.01 11.41 -5.28
C GLY A 306 10.02 10.50 -4.59
N LEU A 307 9.75 10.03 -3.38
CA LEU A 307 10.66 9.12 -2.68
C LEU A 307 10.82 7.78 -3.40
N ALA A 308 9.77 7.33 -4.10
CA ALA A 308 9.75 6.02 -4.73
C ALA A 308 10.34 6.01 -6.14
N PHE A 309 10.11 7.07 -6.91
CA PHE A 309 10.47 7.12 -8.34
C PHE A 309 11.53 8.17 -8.68
N LEU A 310 11.69 9.22 -7.87
CA LEU A 310 12.51 10.38 -8.24
C LEU A 310 13.96 10.30 -7.74
N ARG A 311 14.32 9.38 -6.84
CA ARG A 311 15.68 9.34 -6.28
C ARG A 311 16.33 7.96 -6.38
N SER A 312 16.26 7.36 -7.56
CA SER A 312 17.09 6.22 -7.92
C SER A 312 18.56 6.64 -8.11
N GLN A 313 19.28 6.61 -6.98
CA GLN A 313 20.73 6.42 -6.83
C GLN A 313 21.68 7.53 -7.33
N PRO A 314 22.66 7.95 -6.50
CA PRO A 314 23.84 8.67 -6.99
C PRO A 314 24.64 7.75 -7.93
N SER A 315 25.28 8.34 -8.92
CA SER A 315 26.20 7.72 -9.88
C SER A 315 27.30 6.83 -9.26
N SER A 316 27.54 6.92 -7.96
CA SER A 316 28.52 6.11 -7.22
C SER A 316 28.16 4.60 -7.11
N ILE A 317 26.86 4.23 -7.06
CA ILE A 317 26.44 2.81 -6.95
C ILE A 317 26.42 2.07 -8.29
N LYS A 318 26.39 2.77 -9.44
CA LYS A 318 26.54 2.12 -10.77
C LYS A 318 27.82 1.27 -10.86
N HIS A 319 28.87 1.63 -10.12
CA HIS A 319 30.12 0.87 -10.12
C HIS A 319 30.11 -0.39 -9.23
N HIS A 320 29.22 -0.50 -8.25
CA HIS A 320 29.15 -1.66 -7.36
C HIS A 320 28.19 -2.74 -7.86
N LEU A 321 27.07 -2.37 -8.49
CA LEU A 321 26.09 -3.35 -8.99
C LEU A 321 26.42 -3.95 -10.37
N VAL A 322 27.28 -3.32 -11.18
CA VAL A 322 27.73 -3.87 -12.48
C VAL A 322 28.92 -4.84 -12.31
N LYS A 323 29.43 -5.01 -11.08
CA LYS A 323 30.54 -5.93 -10.77
C LYS A 323 30.10 -7.19 -10.01
N CYS A 324 28.81 -7.45 -9.87
CA CYS A 324 28.27 -8.70 -9.34
C CYS A 324 27.34 -9.38 -10.35
#